data_AF-A0A352SCT3-F1
#
_entry.id   AF-A0A352SCT3-F1
#
_cell.length_a   1.000
_cell.length_b   1.000
_cell.length_c   1.000
_cell.angle_alpha   90.00
_cell.angle_beta   90.00
_cell.angle_gamma   90.00
#
_symmetry.space_group_name_H-M   'P 1'
#
loop_
_entity.id
_entity.type
_entity.pdbx_description
1 polymer ?
#
loop_
_entity_poly.entity_id
_entity_poly.type
_entity_poly.pdbx_seq_one_letter_code
_entity_poly.pdbx_strand_id
1 'polypeptide(L)' 'SEKPLHGELKLRGMANAFYRQRVSQHMTIGLEAIRILRENGVEQLHSRKLRSFDEPAFR' A
#
# COMPACT_ATOMS: atom_id res chain seq x y z
N SER A 1 11.11 3.11 3.82
CA SER A 1 11.53 2.64 5.15
C SER A 1 12.95 2.13 5.01
N GLU A 2 13.82 2.36 5.99
CA GLU A 2 15.29 2.39 5.85
C GLU A 2 15.96 1.18 5.18
N LYS A 3 17.17 1.40 4.64
CA LYS A 3 18.09 0.34 4.23
C LYS A 3 19.12 0.17 5.35
N PRO A 4 18.97 -0.82 6.25
CA PRO A 4 19.83 -0.95 7.42
C PRO A 4 21.30 -1.27 7.10
N LEU A 5 21.63 -1.63 5.85
CA LEU A 5 22.97 -2.04 5.43
C LEU A 5 23.85 -0.91 4.87
N HIS A 6 23.35 0.30 4.72
CA HIS A 6 24.17 1.42 4.21
C HIS A 6 24.13 2.52 5.25
N GLY A 7 25.29 2.78 5.88
CA GLY A 7 25.49 3.73 6.97
C GLY A 7 25.26 5.20 6.61
N GLU A 8 24.22 5.49 5.83
CA GLU A 8 23.70 6.83 5.62
C GLU A 8 23.01 7.30 6.90
N LEU A 9 23.82 7.81 7.84
CA LEU A 9 23.38 8.76 8.84
C LEU A 9 22.82 9.97 8.08
N LYS A 10 21.52 9.91 7.77
CA LYS A 10 20.88 10.94 6.95
C LYS A 10 21.06 12.29 7.65
N LEU A 11 21.73 13.22 6.98
CA LEU A 11 21.83 14.62 7.42
C LEU A 11 20.40 15.11 7.73
N ARG A 12 20.18 15.55 8.98
CA ARG A 12 18.84 15.78 9.58
C ARG A 12 17.91 16.68 8.74
N GLY A 13 18.44 17.51 7.83
CA GLY A 13 17.66 18.37 6.92
C GLY A 13 17.18 17.67 5.63
N MET A 14 18.08 16.99 4.91
CA MET A 14 17.76 16.33 3.63
C MET A 14 16.91 15.07 3.83
N ALA A 15 17.13 14.36 4.94
CA ALA A 15 16.33 13.21 5.34
C ALA A 15 14.83 13.55 5.40
N ASN A 16 14.52 14.72 5.95
CA ASN A 16 13.14 15.14 6.23
C ASN A 16 12.38 15.55 4.97
N ALA A 17 13.03 16.20 4.00
CA ALA A 17 12.37 16.58 2.74
C ALA A 17 12.08 15.34 1.88
N PHE A 18 13.08 14.47 1.71
CA PHE A 18 12.92 13.23 0.95
C PHE A 18 11.91 12.29 1.61
N TYR A 19 11.97 12.12 2.94
CA TYR A 19 11.01 11.33 3.68
C TYR A 19 9.58 11.87 3.49
N ARG A 20 9.37 13.18 3.68
CA ARG A 20 8.05 13.81 3.51
C ARG A 20 7.50 13.63 2.10
N GLN A 21 8.33 13.81 1.07
CA GLN A 21 7.91 13.57 -0.32
C GLN A 21 7.51 12.10 -0.54
N ARG A 22 8.29 11.15 -0.01
CA ARG A 22 7.99 9.72 -0.14
C ARG A 22 6.73 9.31 0.61
N VAL A 23 6.51 9.85 1.81
CA VAL A 23 5.27 9.61 2.58
C VAL A 23 4.06 10.15 1.82
N SER A 24 4.15 11.37 1.28
CA SER A 24 3.07 11.95 0.47
C SER A 24 2.78 11.10 -0.77
N GLN A 25 3.83 10.75 -1.54
CA GLN A 25 3.69 9.89 -2.71
C GLN A 25 3.08 8.53 -2.37
N HIS A 26 3.51 7.91 -1.27
CA HIS A 26 2.98 6.63 -0.81
C HIS A 26 1.48 6.71 -0.53
N MET A 27 1.05 7.79 0.14
CA MET A 27 -0.37 8.03 0.41
C MET A 27 -1.15 8.20 -0.89
N THR A 28 -0.67 9.01 -1.83
CA THR A 28 -1.32 9.21 -3.14
C THR A 28 -1.50 7.90 -3.90
N ILE A 29 -0.46 7.05 -3.94
CA ILE A 29 -0.54 5.73 -4.58
C ILE A 29 -1.58 4.85 -3.88
N GLY A 30 -1.63 4.85 -2.54
CA GLY A 30 -2.62 4.09 -1.78
C GLY A 30 -4.05 4.54 -2.05
N LEU A 31 -4.29 5.84 -2.11
CA LEU A 31 -5.61 6.41 -2.44
C LEU A 31 -6.04 6.02 -3.87
N GLU A 32 -5.11 6.08 -4.81
CA GLU A 32 -5.38 5.71 -6.21
C GLU A 32 -5.67 4.22 -6.36
N ALA A 33 -4.96 3.36 -5.62
CA ALA A 33 -5.27 1.93 -5.58
C ALA A 33 -6.69 1.68 -5.05
N ILE A 34 -7.11 2.36 -3.97
CA ILE A 34 -8.47 2.25 -3.43
C ILE A 34 -9.50 2.75 -4.45
N ARG A 35 -9.22 3.83 -5.18
CA ARG A 35 -10.09 4.35 -6.25
C ARG A 35 -10.32 3.29 -7.33
N ILE A 36 -9.25 2.68 -7.84
CA ILE A 36 -9.31 1.62 -8.85
C ILE A 36 -10.11 0.41 -8.35
N LEU A 37 -9.85 -0.04 -7.11
CA LEU A 37 -10.58 -1.17 -6.53
C LEU A 37 -12.08 -0.88 -6.38
N ARG A 38 -12.44 0.36 -6.03
CA ARG A 38 -13.84 0.80 -5.94
C ARG A 38 -14.52 0.82 -7.31
N GLU A 39 -13.86 1.36 -8.33
CA GLU A 39 -14.40 1.49 -9.69
C GLU A 39 -14.60 0.14 -10.38
N ASN A 40 -13.70 -0.82 -10.15
CA ASN A 40 -13.85 -2.18 -10.68
C ASN A 40 -15.01 -2.96 -10.04
N GLY A 41 -15.48 -2.52 -8.87
CA GLY A 41 -16.60 -3.11 -8.14
C GLY A 41 -16.23 -4.30 -7.25
N VAL A 42 -17.09 -4.55 -6.26
CA VAL A 42 -16.88 -5.55 -5.19
C VAL A 42 -16.71 -6.97 -5.72
N GLU A 43 -17.40 -7.32 -6.80
CA GLU A 43 -17.31 -8.66 -7.39
C GLU A 43 -16.01 -8.93 -8.14
N GLN A 44 -15.32 -7.89 -8.62
CA GLN A 44 -13.98 -8.04 -9.19
C GLN A 44 -12.89 -7.95 -8.11
N LEU A 45 -13.16 -7.20 -7.02
CA LEU A 45 -12.26 -7.11 -5.87
C LEU A 45 -12.07 -8.46 -5.18
N HIS A 46 -13.17 -9.20 -4.96
CA HIS A 46 -13.12 -10.51 -4.33
C HIS A 46 -12.99 -11.62 -5.37
N SER A 47 -11.96 -12.44 -5.22
CA SER A 47 -11.76 -13.62 -6.07
C SER A 47 -11.77 -14.90 -5.23
N ARG A 48 -11.72 -16.05 -5.90
CA ARG A 48 -11.74 -17.34 -5.20
C ARG A 48 -10.43 -17.70 -4.46
N LYS A 49 -9.45 -16.79 -4.41
CA LYS A 49 -8.11 -17.02 -3.82
C LYS A 49 -8.12 -17.30 -2.32
N LEU A 50 -9.19 -16.88 -1.62
CA LEU A 50 -9.34 -17.07 -0.18
C LEU A 50 -10.40 -18.12 0.18
N ARG A 51 -11.01 -18.82 -0.80
CA ARG A 51 -12.05 -19.81 -0.51
C ARG A 51 -11.47 -21.09 0.08
N SER A 52 -12.08 -21.58 1.15
CA SER A 52 -11.85 -22.92 1.70
C SER A 52 -12.80 -23.95 1.06
N PHE A 53 -12.53 -25.25 1.29
CA PHE A 53 -13.45 -26.32 0.84
C PHE A 53 -14.83 -26.21 1.49
N ASP A 54 -14.90 -25.85 2.77
CA ASP A 54 -16.16 -25.66 3.53
C ASP A 54 -16.54 -24.17 3.67
N GLU A 55 -16.39 -23.38 2.61
CA GLU A 55 -16.63 -21.93 2.70
C GLU A 55 -18.12 -21.60 2.97
N PRO A 56 -18.43 -20.71 3.93
CA PRO A 56 -19.80 -20.29 4.20
C PRO A 56 -20.40 -19.47 3.06
N ALA A 57 -21.72 -19.52 2.91
CA ALA A 57 -22.44 -18.82 1.83
C ALA A 57 -22.41 -17.29 1.93
N PHE A 58 -22.12 -16.75 3.12
CA PHE A 58 -22.02 -15.31 3.36
C PHE A 58 -20.56 -14.87 3.36
N ARG A 59 -20.31 -13.74 2.68
CA ARG A 59 -19.02 -13.04 2.68
C ARG A 59 -19.00 -12.01 3.79
#